data_AF-A0A7Y3IXD1-F1
#
_entry.id   AF-A0A7Y3IXD1-F1
#
_cell.length_a   1.000
_cell.length_b   1.000
_cell.length_c   1.000
_cell.angle_alpha   90.00
_cell.angle_beta   90.00
_cell.angle_gamma   90.00
#
_symmetry.space_group_name_H-M   'P 1'
#
loop_
_entity.id
_entity.type
_entity.pdbx_description
1 polymer ?
#
loop_
_entity_poly.entity_id
_entity_poly.type
_entity_poly.pdbx_seq_one_letter_code
_entity_poly.pdbx_strand_id
1 'polypeptide(L)' 'HDRSGQGYHVLAAAMARLDNINPQLAARLMTSWDGVTSWPAELKDRVREALAAWLSGEVSGDVEEMRRHILAAMK' A
#
# COMPACT_ATOMS: atom_id res chain seq x y z
N HIS A 1 -13.13 0.20 -3.03
CA HIS A 1 -12.60 0.02 -4.39
C HIS A 1 -13.35 0.90 -5.38
N ASP A 2 -13.32 2.22 -5.18
CA ASP A 2 -13.89 3.13 -6.18
C ASP A 2 -13.06 3.06 -7.48
N ARG A 3 -13.72 3.20 -8.64
CA ARG A 3 -13.07 3.05 -9.95
C ARG A 3 -11.98 4.11 -10.20
N SER A 4 -12.06 5.25 -9.53
CA SER A 4 -11.03 6.30 -9.62
C SER A 4 -9.71 5.91 -8.95
N GLY A 5 -9.70 4.91 -8.06
CA GLY A 5 -8.51 4.53 -7.30
C GLY A 5 -8.10 5.51 -6.20
N GLN A 6 -8.81 6.64 -6.02
CA GLN A 6 -8.42 7.70 -5.09
C GLN A 6 -8.32 7.22 -3.63
N GLY A 7 -9.17 6.28 -3.23
CA GLY A 7 -9.11 5.68 -1.90
C GLY A 7 -7.79 4.96 -1.62
N TYR A 8 -7.13 4.38 -2.64
CA TYR A 8 -5.84 3.73 -2.46
C TYR A 8 -4.73 4.76 -2.23
N HIS A 9 -4.78 5.92 -2.90
CA HIS A 9 -3.85 7.01 -2.67
C HIS A 9 -3.98 7.59 -1.26
N VAL A 10 -5.22 7.80 -0.79
CA VAL A 10 -5.49 8.26 0.58
C VAL A 10 -4.94 7.26 1.61
N LEU A 11 -5.19 5.97 1.38
CA LEU A 11 -4.73 4.91 2.27
C LEU A 11 -3.20 4.81 2.31
N ALA A 12 -2.53 4.84 1.15
CA ALA A 12 -1.07 4.83 1.05
C ALA A 12 -0.44 6.07 1.72
N ALA A 13 -1.04 7.26 1.55
CA ALA A 13 -0.61 8.49 2.22
C ALA A 13 -0.72 8.37 3.74
N ALA A 14 -1.84 7.83 4.23
CA ALA A 14 -2.08 7.64 5.65
C ALA A 14 -1.07 6.66 6.26
N MET A 15 -0.74 5.56 5.56
CA MET A 15 0.29 4.61 5.98
C MET A 15 1.66 5.26 6.09
N ALA A 16 2.11 5.99 5.07
CA ALA A 16 3.40 6.67 5.09
C ALA A 16 3.51 7.70 6.23
N ARG A 17 2.42 8.44 6.49
CA ARG A 17 2.39 9.38 7.62
C ARG A 17 2.40 8.65 8.96
N LEU A 18 1.67 7.54 9.06
CA LEU A 18 1.58 6.75 10.28
C LEU A 18 2.87 6.01 10.58
N ASP A 19 3.62 5.58 9.57
CA ASP A 19 4.89 4.89 9.71
C ASP A 19 5.90 5.72 10.53
N ASN A 20 5.94 7.03 10.27
CA ASN A 20 6.76 7.97 11.03
C ASN A 20 6.36 8.13 12.51
N ILE A 21 5.16 7.72 12.89
CA ILE A 21 4.59 7.88 14.24
C ILE A 21 4.57 6.52 14.96
N ASN A 22 4.12 5.48 14.27
CA ASN A 22 3.94 4.13 14.75
C ASN A 22 4.02 3.13 13.57
N PRO A 23 5.21 2.58 13.30
CA PRO A 23 5.44 1.60 12.24
C PRO A 23 4.54 0.36 12.33
N GLN A 24 4.26 -0.11 13.54
CA GLN A 24 3.44 -1.32 13.76
C GLN A 24 1.98 -1.10 13.34
N LEU A 25 1.43 0.09 13.63
CA LEU A 25 0.09 0.44 13.16
C LEU A 25 0.06 0.68 11.65
N ALA A 26 1.12 1.26 11.08
CA ALA A 26 1.25 1.39 9.62
C ALA A 26 1.26 0.02 8.93
N ALA A 27 2.09 -0.91 9.41
CA ALA A 27 2.15 -2.29 8.92
C ALA A 27 0.79 -3.00 9.07
N ARG A 28 0.09 -2.81 10.20
CA ARG A 28 -1.25 -3.39 10.40
C ARG A 28 -2.30 -2.80 9.46
N LEU A 29 -2.19 -1.54 9.07
CA LEU A 29 -3.06 -0.96 8.05
C LEU A 29 -2.83 -1.60 6.68
N MET A 30 -1.62 -2.09 6.38
CA MET A 30 -1.29 -2.71 5.09
C MET A 30 -2.03 -4.03 4.85
N THR A 31 -2.55 -4.67 5.91
CA THR A 31 -3.45 -5.83 5.78
C THR A 31 -4.75 -5.48 5.07
N SER A 32 -5.08 -4.19 4.90
CA SER A 32 -6.21 -3.74 4.06
C SER A 32 -6.05 -4.13 2.59
N TRP A 33 -4.85 -4.54 2.17
CA TRP A 33 -4.56 -5.09 0.84
C TRP A 33 -4.46 -6.61 0.83
N ASP A 34 -4.83 -7.28 1.92
CA ASP A 34 -4.99 -8.73 1.93
C ASP A 34 -6.01 -9.13 0.86
N GLY A 35 -5.61 -10.06 0.00
CA GLY A 35 -6.44 -10.51 -1.12
C GLY A 35 -6.37 -9.65 -2.37
N VAL A 36 -5.48 -8.64 -2.46
CA VAL A 36 -5.25 -7.86 -3.69
C VAL A 36 -4.96 -8.74 -4.92
N THR A 37 -4.40 -9.93 -4.71
CA THR A 37 -4.14 -10.95 -5.76
C THR A 37 -5.40 -11.41 -6.49
N SER A 38 -6.55 -11.39 -5.82
CA SER A 38 -7.85 -11.78 -6.39
C SER A 38 -8.56 -10.65 -7.14
N TRP A 39 -8.07 -9.41 -7.03
CA TRP A 39 -8.75 -8.25 -7.61
C TRP A 39 -8.55 -8.16 -9.13
N PRO A 40 -9.46 -7.47 -9.83
CA PRO A 40 -9.29 -7.08 -11.23
C PRO A 40 -7.95 -6.38 -11.49
N ALA A 41 -7.38 -6.59 -12.68
CA ALA A 41 -6.08 -6.05 -13.06
C ALA A 41 -6.03 -4.52 -12.94
N GLU A 42 -7.12 -3.84 -13.34
CA GLU A 42 -7.22 -2.38 -13.28
C GLU A 42 -7.11 -1.87 -11.85
N LEU A 43 -7.68 -2.58 -10.87
CA LEU A 43 -7.58 -2.19 -9.46
C LEU A 43 -6.19 -2.46 -8.89
N LYS A 44 -5.53 -3.55 -9.30
CA LYS A 44 -4.13 -3.84 -8.94
C LYS A 44 -3.20 -2.75 -9.45
N ASP A 45 -3.39 -2.30 -10.69
CA ASP A 45 -2.60 -1.21 -11.27
C ASP A 45 -2.72 0.07 -10.45
N ARG A 46 -3.95 0.44 -10.02
CA ARG A 46 -4.15 1.59 -9.13
C ARG A 46 -3.48 1.44 -7.77
N VAL A 47 -3.48 0.24 -7.19
CA VAL A 47 -2.77 -0.02 -5.94
C VAL A 47 -1.26 0.13 -6.14
N ARG A 48 -0.71 -0.39 -7.25
CA ARG A 48 0.72 -0.21 -7.58
C ARG A 48 1.09 1.27 -7.75
N GLU A 49 0.27 2.04 -8.47
CA GLU A 49 0.44 3.49 -8.63
C GLU A 49 0.43 4.21 -7.28
N ALA A 50 -0.55 3.91 -6.43
CA ALA A 50 -0.68 4.51 -5.10
C ALA A 50 0.50 4.17 -4.18
N LEU A 51 0.94 2.92 -4.17
CA LEU A 51 2.13 2.48 -3.45
C LEU A 51 3.37 3.21 -3.96
N ALA A 52 3.62 3.20 -5.28
CA ALA A 52 4.79 3.83 -5.87
C ALA A 52 4.89 5.33 -5.56
N ALA A 53 3.77 6.05 -5.56
CA ALA A 53 3.72 7.50 -5.32
C ALA A 53 4.18 7.92 -3.92
N TRP A 54 3.93 7.08 -2.90
CA TRP A 54 4.24 7.41 -1.50
C TRP A 54 5.57 6.83 -1.01
N LEU A 55 6.30 6.16 -1.88
CA LEU A 55 7.46 5.36 -1.56
C LEU A 55 8.77 5.88 -2.15
N SER A 56 8.78 7.12 -2.65
CA SER A 56 10.01 7.83 -3.03
C SER A 56 10.82 8.34 -1.83
N GLY A 57 10.35 8.14 -0.59
CA GLY A 57 11.04 8.50 0.65
C GLY A 57 11.44 7.28 1.49
N GLU A 58 12.24 7.50 2.54
CA GLU A 58 12.55 6.45 3.53
C GLU A 58 11.29 6.05 4.32
N VAL A 59 11.08 4.74 4.45
CA VAL A 59 10.05 4.12 5.30
C VAL A 59 10.72 3.12 6.24
N SER A 60 10.03 2.72 7.30
CA SER A 60 10.50 1.69 8.22
C SER A 60 10.67 0.34 7.52
N GLY A 61 11.52 -0.52 8.11
CA GLY A 61 11.77 -1.87 7.59
C GLY A 61 10.50 -2.71 7.47
N ASP A 62 9.60 -2.63 8.46
CA ASP A 62 8.35 -3.39 8.49
C ASP A 62 7.41 -3.00 7.33
N VAL A 63 7.30 -1.70 7.06
CA VAL A 63 6.49 -1.18 5.95
C VAL A 63 7.11 -1.51 4.61
N GLU A 64 8.45 -1.42 4.48
CA GLU A 64 9.17 -1.80 3.27
C GLU A 64 8.98 -3.28 2.93
N GLU A 65 9.10 -4.17 3.91
CA GLU A 65 8.90 -5.61 3.76
C GLU A 65 7.47 -5.90 3.25
N MET A 66 6.47 -5.31 3.90
CA MET A 66 5.08 -5.56 3.56
C MET A 66 4.71 -5.03 2.19
N ARG A 67 5.22 -3.86 1.82
CA ARG A 67 5.09 -3.30 0.46
C ARG A 67 5.67 -4.27 -0.57
N ARG A 68 6.88 -4.79 -0.35
CA ARG A 68 7.52 -5.73 -1.29
C ARG A 68 6.70 -7.00 -1.41
N HIS A 69 6.20 -7.52 -0.30
CA HIS A 69 5.34 -8.69 -0.29
C HIS A 69 4.09 -8.47 -1.16
N ILE A 70 3.42 -7.35 -0.97
CA ILE A 70 2.18 -6.99 -1.67
C ILE A 70 2.43 -6.75 -3.17
N LEU A 71 3.50 -6.05 -3.53
CA LEU A 71 3.90 -5.85 -4.94
C LEU A 71 4.29 -7.17 -5.61
N ALA A 72 4.99 -8.07 -4.91
CA ALA A 72 5.36 -9.38 -5.44
C ALA A 72 4.14 -10.27 -5.66
N ALA A 73 3.14 -10.20 -4.78
CA ALA A 73 1.90 -10.95 -4.87
C ALA A 73 1.00 -10.50 -6.04
N MET A 74 1.19 -9.28 -6.54
CA MET A 74 0.45 -8.73 -7.69
C MET A 74 1.06 -9.07 -9.06
N LYS A 75 2.14 -9.85 -9.16
CA LYS A 75 2.66 -10.32 -10.46
C LYS A 75 1.65 -11.21 -11.18
#